data_AF-A0A6B2UQF7-F1
#
_entry.id   AF-A0A6B2UQF7-F1
#
_cell.length_a   1.000
_cell.length_b   1.000
_cell.length_c   1.000
_cell.angle_alpha   90.00
_cell.angle_beta   90.00
_cell.angle_gamma   90.00
#
_symmetry.space_group_name_H-M   'P 1'
#
loop_
_entity.id
_entity.type
_entity.pdbx_description
1 polymer ?
#
loop_
_entity_poly.entity_id
_entity_poly.type
_entity_poly.pdbx_seq_one_letter_code
_entity_poly.pdbx_strand_id
1 'polypeptide(L)'
;MAVGVTTGAWAEPDPAARLAHVRAWTELPDHASVNWHEPRAEELAALLMERGIGVEAGLWSGTDGPARFRASPLAPRTLRVLAEVTDQEPASAATTARVLLGTVLPAPVPVLLHGEDEGAWPVLALAAELGLDTRTGLEDTLFLPDGTPAHDNASLVRVARGIIADAAPHTR
;
A
#
# COMPACT_ATOMS: atom_id res chain seq x y z
N MET A 1 17.19 6.46 -2.36
CA MET A 1 15.78 6.03 -2.39
C MET A 1 15.42 5.59 -0.99
N ALA A 2 14.18 5.83 -0.56
CA ALA A 2 13.73 5.33 0.73
C ALA A 2 13.58 3.80 0.67
N VAL A 3 13.97 3.12 1.74
CA VAL A 3 13.85 1.67 1.93
C VAL A 3 12.65 1.40 2.84
N GLY A 4 11.70 0.62 2.32
CA GLY A 4 10.52 0.15 3.05
C GLY A 4 10.63 -1.34 3.36
N VAL A 5 10.07 -1.76 4.49
CA VAL A 5 9.93 -3.19 4.84
C VAL A 5 8.51 -3.50 5.29
N THR A 6 8.06 -4.73 5.06
CA THR A 6 6.77 -5.20 5.58
C THR A 6 6.86 -5.62 7.04
N THR A 7 5.77 -5.41 7.78
CA THR A 7 5.55 -6.03 9.10
C THR A 7 4.27 -6.86 9.13
N GLY A 8 3.78 -7.28 7.96
CA GLY A 8 2.53 -8.06 7.86
C GLY A 8 2.59 -9.44 8.52
N ALA A 9 1.43 -9.99 8.85
CA ALA A 9 1.32 -11.26 9.58
C ALA A 9 1.88 -12.48 8.86
N TRP A 10 2.07 -12.43 7.54
CA TRP A 10 2.70 -13.51 6.80
C TRP A 10 4.21 -13.65 7.10
N ALA A 11 4.87 -12.56 7.52
CA ALA A 11 6.28 -12.58 7.91
C ALA A 11 6.47 -13.04 9.36
N GLU A 12 5.61 -12.56 10.27
CA GLU A 12 5.53 -13.01 11.66
C GLU A 12 4.05 -12.93 12.14
N PRO A 13 3.37 -14.08 12.29
CA PRO A 13 1.94 -14.10 12.63
C PRO A 13 1.66 -13.79 14.09
N ASP A 14 2.60 -13.99 15.02
CA ASP A 14 2.40 -13.63 16.42
C ASP A 14 2.60 -12.11 16.63
N PRO A 15 1.55 -11.36 17.02
CA PRO A 15 1.65 -9.92 17.23
C PRO A 15 2.67 -9.52 18.31
N ALA A 16 2.88 -10.36 19.33
CA ALA A 16 3.87 -10.11 20.37
C ALA A 16 5.29 -10.37 19.87
N ALA A 17 5.50 -11.45 19.13
CA ALA A 17 6.80 -11.76 18.52
C ALA A 17 7.20 -10.68 17.51
N ARG A 18 6.26 -10.18 16.71
CA ARG A 18 6.52 -9.10 15.75
C ARG A 18 7.02 -7.83 16.41
N LEU A 19 6.38 -7.41 17.51
CA LEU A 19 6.86 -6.28 18.31
C LEU A 19 8.26 -6.55 18.88
N ALA A 20 8.54 -7.77 19.34
CA ALA A 20 9.86 -8.15 19.83
C ALA A 20 10.92 -8.09 18.73
N HIS A 21 10.63 -8.56 17.52
CA HIS A 21 11.54 -8.48 16.38
C HIS A 21 11.83 -7.04 15.98
N VAL A 22 10.81 -6.18 15.88
CA VAL A 22 11.00 -4.74 15.60
C VAL A 22 11.81 -4.06 16.71
N ARG A 23 11.60 -4.44 17.98
CA ARG A 23 12.45 -3.96 19.09
C ARG A 23 13.92 -4.39 18.93
N ALA A 24 14.17 -5.55 18.34
CA ALA A 24 15.51 -6.09 18.17
C ALA A 24 16.24 -5.57 16.91
N TRP A 25 15.57 -4.87 15.99
CA TRP A 25 16.23 -4.27 14.82
C TRP A 25 17.37 -3.34 15.24
N THR A 26 18.53 -3.46 14.61
CA THR A 26 19.68 -2.57 14.82
C THR A 26 19.88 -1.61 13.67
N GLU A 27 19.60 -2.07 12.45
CA GLU A 27 19.52 -1.24 11.25
C GLU A 27 18.05 -0.88 11.01
N LEU A 28 17.77 0.42 10.83
CA LEU A 28 16.39 0.90 10.73
C LEU A 28 16.07 1.28 9.28
N PRO A 29 14.93 0.80 8.73
CA PRO A 29 14.45 1.24 7.42
C PRO A 29 13.93 2.68 7.50
N ASP A 30 13.78 3.33 6.35
CA ASP A 30 13.16 4.66 6.29
C ASP A 30 11.67 4.59 6.67
N HIS A 31 11.01 3.49 6.29
CA HIS A 31 9.61 3.24 6.64
C HIS A 31 9.28 1.74 6.75
N ALA A 32 8.16 1.44 7.38
CA ALA A 32 7.58 0.11 7.40
C ALA A 32 6.05 0.15 7.25
N SER A 33 5.49 -0.85 6.57
CA SER A 33 4.04 -0.99 6.45
C SER A 33 3.44 -1.67 7.68
N VAL A 34 2.31 -1.16 8.16
CA VAL A 34 1.52 -1.72 9.26
C VAL A 34 0.08 -1.89 8.80
N ASN A 35 -0.36 -3.14 8.68
CA ASN A 35 -1.73 -3.46 8.30
C ASN A 35 -2.69 -3.15 9.46
N TRP A 36 -3.57 -2.17 9.27
CA TRP A 36 -4.37 -1.62 10.35
C TRP A 36 -5.47 -2.55 10.85
N HIS A 37 -5.85 -3.53 10.03
CA HIS A 37 -6.80 -4.59 10.40
C HIS A 37 -6.15 -5.68 11.28
N GLU A 38 -4.82 -5.73 11.36
CA GLU A 38 -4.13 -6.75 12.15
C GLU A 38 -4.15 -6.44 13.66
N PRO A 39 -4.04 -7.46 14.53
CA PRO A 39 -3.95 -7.25 15.97
C PRO A 39 -2.73 -6.41 16.35
N ARG A 40 -2.88 -5.53 17.35
CA ARG A 40 -1.82 -4.65 17.87
C ARG A 40 -1.20 -3.69 16.83
N ALA A 41 -1.88 -3.41 15.72
CA ALA A 41 -1.42 -2.48 14.69
C ALA A 41 -1.00 -1.10 15.26
N GLU A 42 -1.80 -0.50 16.14
CA GLU A 42 -1.46 0.80 16.73
C GLU A 42 -0.23 0.75 17.65
N GLU A 43 -0.05 -0.33 18.40
CA GLU A 43 1.12 -0.52 19.26
C GLU A 43 2.39 -0.69 18.42
N LEU A 44 2.28 -1.43 17.30
CA LEU A 44 3.36 -1.59 16.34
C LEU A 44 3.71 -0.27 15.65
N ALA A 45 2.70 0.48 15.21
CA ALA A 45 2.89 1.80 14.62
C ALA A 45 3.56 2.76 15.61
N ALA A 46 3.11 2.80 16.87
CA ALA A 46 3.72 3.61 17.92
C ALA A 46 5.20 3.23 18.15
N LEU A 47 5.51 1.93 18.24
CA LEU A 47 6.87 1.44 18.38
C LEU A 47 7.77 1.87 17.21
N LEU A 48 7.29 1.75 15.97
CA LEU A 48 8.04 2.17 14.79
C LEU A 48 8.31 3.69 14.82
N MET A 49 7.29 4.49 15.14
CA MET A 49 7.41 5.94 15.25
C MET A 49 8.37 6.37 16.38
N GLU A 50 8.33 5.71 17.54
CA GLU A 50 9.27 5.96 18.65
C GLU A 50 10.73 5.71 18.26
N ARG A 51 10.94 4.79 17.31
CA ARG A 51 12.25 4.49 16.73
C ARG A 51 12.63 5.36 15.54
N GLY A 52 11.80 6.35 15.19
CA GLY A 52 12.04 7.26 14.08
C GLY A 52 11.74 6.68 12.69
N ILE A 53 11.03 5.54 12.61
CA ILE A 53 10.66 4.89 11.35
C ILE A 53 9.31 5.42 10.87
N GLY A 54 9.21 5.81 9.60
CA GLY A 54 7.94 6.20 8.99
C GLY A 54 6.95 5.03 8.94
N VAL A 55 5.67 5.28 9.19
CA VAL A 55 4.63 4.23 9.13
C VAL A 55 3.78 4.42 7.88
N GLU A 56 3.73 3.42 7.02
CA GLU A 56 2.68 3.31 6.02
C GLU A 56 1.49 2.55 6.61
N ALA A 57 0.33 3.19 6.65
CA ALA A 57 -0.89 2.54 7.13
C ALA A 57 -1.47 1.64 6.02
N GLY A 58 -1.25 0.33 6.12
CA GLY A 58 -1.83 -0.66 5.23
C GLY A 58 -3.33 -0.82 5.46
N LEU A 59 -4.13 -0.45 4.47
CA LEU A 59 -5.60 -0.50 4.52
C LEU A 59 -6.12 -1.38 3.37
N TRP A 60 -6.47 -2.61 3.71
CA TRP A 60 -6.90 -3.62 2.75
C TRP A 60 -8.39 -3.51 2.45
N SER A 61 -8.76 -3.66 1.17
CA SER A 61 -10.16 -3.85 0.78
C SER A 61 -10.77 -5.07 1.48
N GLY A 62 -12.04 -4.95 1.88
CA GLY A 62 -12.76 -6.05 2.54
C GLY A 62 -12.42 -6.25 4.02
N THR A 63 -11.56 -5.42 4.62
CA THR A 63 -11.22 -5.47 6.05
C THR A 63 -11.84 -4.32 6.84
N ASP A 64 -11.75 -4.38 8.17
CA ASP A 64 -12.13 -3.28 9.07
C ASP A 64 -11.02 -2.23 9.26
N GLY A 65 -9.85 -2.43 8.61
CA GLY A 65 -8.68 -1.56 8.70
C GLY A 65 -8.98 -0.08 8.43
N PRO A 66 -9.69 0.29 7.34
CA PRO A 66 -10.04 1.69 7.05
C PRO A 66 -10.83 2.35 8.19
N ALA A 67 -11.81 1.64 8.77
CA ALA A 67 -12.60 2.16 9.88
C ALA A 67 -11.76 2.34 11.15
N ARG A 68 -10.89 1.38 11.45
CA ARG A 68 -9.96 1.44 12.58
C ARG A 68 -8.94 2.58 12.43
N PHE A 69 -8.40 2.78 11.23
CA PHE A 69 -7.48 3.88 10.94
C PHE A 69 -8.16 5.23 11.12
N ARG A 70 -9.39 5.39 10.62
CA ARG A 70 -10.14 6.64 10.78
C ARG A 70 -10.39 7.02 12.24
N ALA A 71 -10.56 6.05 13.13
CA ALA A 71 -10.73 6.26 14.56
C ALA A 71 -9.40 6.43 15.32
N SER A 72 -8.27 6.13 14.69
CA SER A 72 -6.96 6.10 15.34
C SER A 72 -6.41 7.50 15.61
N PRO A 73 -5.93 7.81 16.83
CA PRO A 73 -5.19 9.04 17.09
C PRO A 73 -3.82 9.07 16.41
N LEU A 74 -3.31 7.94 15.91
CA LEU A 74 -2.04 7.86 15.19
C LEU A 74 -2.18 8.17 13.70
N ALA A 75 -3.39 8.18 13.14
CA ALA A 75 -3.61 8.36 11.71
C ALA A 75 -2.98 9.63 11.13
N PRO A 76 -3.03 10.81 11.78
CA PRO A 76 -2.35 12.01 11.27
C PRO A 76 -0.82 11.97 11.37
N ARG A 77 -0.26 10.97 12.06
CA ARG A 77 1.19 10.83 12.30
C ARG A 77 1.84 9.78 11.39
N THR A 78 1.06 9.05 10.60
CA THR A 78 1.61 8.12 9.61
C THR A 78 2.24 8.88 8.45
N LEU A 79 3.13 8.21 7.72
CA LEU A 79 3.77 8.77 6.53
C LEU A 79 2.77 8.93 5.39
N ARG A 80 1.99 7.89 5.14
CA ARG A 80 0.92 7.81 4.14
C ARG A 80 0.00 6.62 4.42
N VAL A 81 -1.14 6.62 3.76
CA VAL A 81 -1.97 5.42 3.60
C VAL A 81 -1.43 4.59 2.44
N LEU A 82 -1.31 3.29 2.65
CA LEU A 82 -1.11 2.26 1.63
C LEU A 82 -2.46 1.55 1.43
N ALA A 83 -3.27 2.05 0.50
CA ALA A 83 -4.57 1.48 0.18
C ALA A 83 -4.37 0.31 -0.78
N GLU A 84 -4.68 -0.90 -0.30
CA GLU A 84 -4.36 -2.17 -0.97
C GLU A 84 -5.65 -2.86 -1.41
N VAL A 85 -5.78 -3.06 -2.72
CA VAL A 85 -6.91 -3.72 -3.35
C VAL A 85 -6.57 -5.20 -3.53
N THR A 86 -7.10 -6.01 -2.62
CA THR A 86 -6.94 -7.46 -2.56
C THR A 86 -7.84 -8.21 -3.56
N ASP A 87 -8.68 -7.49 -4.29
CA ASP A 87 -9.48 -8.04 -5.39
C ASP A 87 -8.62 -8.18 -6.65
N GLN A 88 -8.26 -9.42 -6.94
CA GLN A 88 -7.36 -9.78 -8.03
C GLN A 88 -8.06 -9.88 -9.39
N GLU A 89 -9.40 -9.83 -9.45
CA GLU A 89 -10.16 -9.97 -10.69
C GLU A 89 -10.13 -8.64 -11.47
N PRO A 90 -9.55 -8.60 -12.69
CA PRO A 90 -9.41 -7.36 -13.46
C PRO A 90 -10.72 -6.61 -13.69
N ALA A 91 -11.83 -7.36 -13.87
CA ALA A 91 -13.13 -6.77 -14.13
C ALA A 91 -13.75 -6.04 -12.93
N SER A 92 -13.39 -6.43 -11.69
CA SER A 92 -13.96 -5.86 -10.46
C SER A 92 -12.99 -5.01 -9.65
N ALA A 93 -11.68 -5.19 -9.80
CA ALA A 93 -10.65 -4.54 -8.98
C ALA A 93 -10.79 -3.01 -8.92
N ALA A 94 -11.07 -2.35 -10.05
CA ALA A 94 -11.28 -0.89 -10.09
C ALA A 94 -12.55 -0.45 -9.32
N THR A 95 -13.59 -1.28 -9.29
CA THR A 95 -14.79 -1.01 -8.49
C THR A 95 -14.46 -1.16 -7.00
N THR A 96 -13.75 -2.23 -6.63
CA THR A 96 -13.28 -2.47 -5.26
C THR A 96 -12.39 -1.32 -4.77
N ALA A 97 -11.50 -0.81 -5.63
CA ALA A 97 -10.66 0.35 -5.35
C ALA A 97 -11.49 1.61 -5.03
N ARG A 98 -12.51 1.92 -5.84
CA ARG A 98 -13.40 3.07 -5.58
C ARG A 98 -14.17 2.92 -4.27
N VAL A 99 -14.60 1.70 -3.92
CA VAL A 99 -15.25 1.42 -2.63
C VAL A 99 -14.27 1.65 -1.46
N LEU A 100 -13.05 1.11 -1.54
CA LEU A 100 -12.02 1.32 -0.52
C LEU A 100 -11.72 2.81 -0.35
N LEU A 101 -11.46 3.53 -1.44
CA LEU A 101 -11.20 4.97 -1.41
C LEU A 101 -12.36 5.78 -0.81
N GLY A 102 -13.62 5.36 -1.03
CA GLY A 102 -14.78 5.98 -0.40
C GLY A 102 -14.81 5.88 1.13
N THR A 103 -14.12 4.90 1.71
CA THR A 103 -13.97 4.74 3.17
C THR A 103 -12.72 5.43 3.72
N VAL A 104 -11.66 5.49 2.92
CA VAL A 104 -10.35 6.06 3.27
C VAL A 104 -10.38 7.59 3.20
N LEU A 105 -11.05 8.16 2.19
CA LEU A 105 -11.05 9.59 1.96
C LEU A 105 -12.17 10.33 2.72
N PRO A 106 -11.92 11.59 3.13
CA PRO A 106 -10.62 12.26 3.15
C PRO A 106 -9.67 11.64 4.19
N ALA A 107 -8.41 11.46 3.82
CA ALA A 107 -7.36 10.99 4.72
C ALA A 107 -6.53 12.18 5.26
N PRO A 108 -6.00 12.11 6.49
CA PRO A 108 -5.17 13.18 7.06
C PRO A 108 -3.75 13.23 6.49
N VAL A 109 -3.37 12.25 5.65
CA VAL A 109 -2.05 12.04 5.07
C VAL A 109 -2.22 11.63 3.59
N PRO A 110 -1.16 11.70 2.76
CA PRO A 110 -1.21 11.23 1.38
C PRO A 110 -1.70 9.77 1.26
N VAL A 111 -2.32 9.43 0.13
CA VAL A 111 -2.83 8.09 -0.16
C VAL A 111 -2.09 7.53 -1.39
N LEU A 112 -1.51 6.35 -1.20
CA LEU A 112 -1.00 5.51 -2.28
C LEU A 112 -2.02 4.39 -2.53
N LEU A 113 -2.38 4.16 -3.80
CA LEU A 113 -3.30 3.10 -4.21
C LEU A 113 -2.55 2.06 -5.07
N HIS A 114 -2.69 0.78 -4.71
CA HIS A 114 -2.22 -0.35 -5.51
C HIS A 114 -3.17 -1.54 -5.40
N GLY A 115 -3.03 -2.49 -6.32
CA GLY A 115 -3.77 -3.76 -6.31
C GLY A 115 -2.83 -4.93 -6.56
N GLU A 116 -3.40 -6.12 -6.50
CA GLU A 116 -2.67 -7.39 -6.57
C GLU A 116 -2.99 -8.19 -7.84
N ASP A 117 -2.02 -9.00 -8.26
CA ASP A 117 -2.03 -9.91 -9.39
C ASP A 117 -2.61 -9.27 -10.67
N GLU A 118 -3.67 -9.85 -11.23
CA GLU A 118 -4.27 -9.35 -12.48
C GLU A 118 -5.05 -8.03 -12.24
N GLY A 119 -5.50 -7.78 -11.01
CA GLY A 119 -6.16 -6.55 -10.58
C GLY A 119 -5.21 -5.35 -10.45
N ALA A 120 -3.89 -5.57 -10.40
CA ALA A 120 -2.89 -4.52 -10.22
C ALA A 120 -2.95 -3.44 -11.31
N TRP A 121 -3.11 -3.81 -12.58
CA TRP A 121 -3.10 -2.85 -13.69
C TRP A 121 -4.36 -1.97 -13.76
N PRO A 122 -5.60 -2.50 -13.65
CA PRO A 122 -6.79 -1.67 -13.53
C PRO A 122 -6.73 -0.70 -12.35
N VAL A 123 -6.20 -1.13 -11.20
CA VAL A 123 -6.06 -0.28 -10.00
C VAL A 123 -5.01 0.81 -10.19
N LEU A 124 -3.88 0.50 -10.82
CA LEU A 124 -2.85 1.48 -11.17
C LEU A 124 -3.37 2.53 -12.15
N ALA A 125 -4.12 2.12 -13.18
CA ALA A 125 -4.73 3.03 -14.13
C ALA A 125 -5.72 3.99 -13.43
N LEU A 126 -6.50 3.47 -12.47
CA LEU A 126 -7.38 4.29 -11.65
C LEU A 126 -6.61 5.25 -10.73
N ALA A 127 -5.52 4.81 -10.10
CA ALA A 127 -4.67 5.68 -9.30
C ALA A 127 -4.14 6.86 -10.14
N ALA A 128 -3.72 6.58 -11.38
CA ALA A 128 -3.28 7.59 -12.33
C ALA A 128 -4.40 8.56 -12.75
N GLU A 129 -5.60 8.07 -13.06
CA GLU A 129 -6.80 8.88 -13.36
C GLU A 129 -7.12 9.86 -12.22
N LEU A 130 -6.99 9.40 -10.98
CA LEU A 130 -7.30 10.18 -9.78
C LEU A 130 -6.13 11.06 -9.29
N GLY A 131 -4.95 10.97 -9.92
CA GLY A 131 -3.75 11.70 -9.50
C GLY A 131 -3.21 11.26 -8.13
N LEU A 132 -3.45 10.01 -7.73
CA LEU A 132 -2.93 9.41 -6.51
C LEU A 132 -1.53 8.83 -6.71
N ASP A 133 -0.77 8.72 -5.62
CA ASP A 133 0.46 7.92 -5.63
C ASP A 133 0.11 6.45 -5.94
N THR A 134 1.04 5.73 -6.56
CA THR A 134 0.87 4.30 -6.87
C THR A 134 2.15 3.51 -6.65
N ARG A 135 2.02 2.18 -6.61
CA ARG A 135 3.09 1.21 -6.41
C ARG A 135 2.91 0.07 -7.42
N THR A 136 4.03 -0.45 -7.92
CA THR A 136 4.07 -1.69 -8.68
C THR A 136 5.42 -2.37 -8.48
N GLY A 137 5.42 -3.70 -8.51
CA GLY A 137 6.59 -4.56 -8.45
C GLY A 137 6.18 -6.02 -8.53
N LEU A 138 7.18 -6.91 -8.56
CA LEU A 138 6.96 -8.36 -8.60
C LEU A 138 6.24 -8.91 -7.35
N GLU A 139 6.18 -8.12 -6.27
CA GLU A 139 5.33 -8.42 -5.11
C GLU A 139 3.85 -8.19 -5.42
N ASP A 140 3.53 -7.21 -6.27
CA ASP A 140 2.14 -6.85 -6.59
C ASP A 140 1.63 -7.66 -7.79
N THR A 141 2.46 -7.92 -8.80
CA THR A 141 2.07 -8.69 -9.99
C THR A 141 3.27 -9.28 -10.74
N LEU A 142 3.09 -10.46 -11.34
CA LEU A 142 4.13 -11.14 -12.12
C LEU A 142 4.00 -10.93 -13.64
N PHE A 143 2.95 -10.27 -14.11
CA PHE A 143 2.64 -10.12 -15.54
C PHE A 143 2.50 -8.64 -15.94
N LEU A 144 2.86 -8.33 -17.18
CA LEU A 144 2.57 -7.07 -17.85
C LEU A 144 1.07 -7.01 -18.24
N PRO A 145 0.52 -5.83 -18.61
CA PRO A 145 -0.89 -5.70 -18.95
C PRO A 145 -1.36 -6.56 -20.12
N ASP A 146 -0.44 -6.98 -20.99
CA ASP A 146 -0.71 -7.88 -22.12
C ASP A 146 -0.66 -9.37 -21.75
N GLY A 147 -0.46 -9.69 -20.47
CA GLY A 147 -0.35 -11.05 -19.95
C GLY A 147 1.04 -11.68 -20.11
N THR A 148 2.03 -10.95 -20.65
CA THR A 148 3.40 -11.48 -20.73
C THR A 148 4.08 -11.43 -19.35
N PRO A 149 4.90 -12.43 -18.97
CA PRO A 149 5.63 -12.40 -17.70
C PRO A 149 6.60 -11.22 -17.63
N ALA A 150 6.60 -10.51 -16.50
CA ALA A 150 7.56 -9.45 -16.25
C ALA A 150 8.95 -10.03 -15.99
N HIS A 151 9.97 -9.52 -16.68
CA HIS A 151 11.36 -9.96 -16.48
C HIS A 151 11.94 -9.49 -15.14
N ASP A 152 11.62 -8.25 -14.76
CA ASP A 152 12.10 -7.58 -13.55
C ASP A 152 11.18 -6.43 -13.14
N ASN A 153 11.43 -5.86 -11.96
CA ASN A 153 10.72 -4.67 -11.48
C ASN A 153 10.87 -3.46 -12.43
N ALA A 154 12.01 -3.34 -13.13
CA ALA A 154 12.24 -2.21 -14.05
C ALA A 154 11.30 -2.24 -15.25
N SER A 155 10.90 -3.43 -15.70
CA SER A 155 9.93 -3.66 -16.77
C SER A 155 8.53 -3.20 -16.34
N LEU A 156 8.08 -3.60 -15.14
CA LEU A 156 6.81 -3.16 -14.55
C LEU A 156 6.75 -1.65 -14.40
N VAL A 157 7.78 -1.05 -13.80
CA VAL A 157 7.87 0.40 -13.59
C VAL A 157 7.83 1.17 -14.92
N ARG A 158 8.46 0.66 -15.97
CA ARG A 158 8.45 1.32 -17.29
C ARG A 158 7.05 1.39 -17.88
N VAL A 159 6.28 0.30 -17.78
CA VAL A 159 4.89 0.25 -18.25
C VAL A 159 4.00 1.16 -17.41
N ALA A 160 4.12 1.10 -16.08
CA ALA A 160 3.39 1.97 -15.17
C ALA A 160 3.62 3.46 -15.48
N ARG A 161 4.87 3.87 -15.77
CA ARG A 161 5.18 5.25 -16.16
C ARG A 161 4.50 5.67 -17.46
N GLY A 162 4.32 4.76 -18.41
CA GLY A 162 3.56 5.00 -19.64
C GLY A 162 2.09 5.30 -19.33
N ILE A 163 1.45 4.42 -18.54
CA ILE A 163 0.04 4.58 -18.12
C ILE A 163 -0.17 5.91 -17.38
N ILE A 164 0.73 6.26 -16.46
CA ILE A 164 0.66 7.52 -15.72
C ILE A 164 0.81 8.73 -16.65
N ALA A 165 1.70 8.67 -17.63
CA ALA A 165 1.90 9.75 -18.58
C ALA A 165 0.69 9.96 -19.50
N ASP A 166 0.03 8.87 -19.89
CA ASP A 166 -1.17 8.91 -20.74
C ASP A 166 -2.40 9.44 -19.99
N ALA A 167 -2.48 9.19 -18.67
CA ALA A 167 -3.54 9.68 -17.80
C ALA A 167 -3.38 11.16 -17.42
N ALA A 168 -2.14 11.68 -17.42
CA ALA A 168 -1.92 13.10 -17.18
C ALA A 168 -2.64 13.92 -18.28
N PRO A 169 -3.45 14.93 -17.93
CA PRO A 169 -4.06 15.79 -18.93
C PRO A 169 -2.94 16.38 -19.78
N HIS A 170 -3.01 16.19 -21.11
CA HIS A 170 -2.09 16.84 -22.03
C HIS A 170 -2.19 18.34 -21.76
N THR A 171 -1.19 18.91 -21.08
CA THR A 171 -1.08 20.34 -20.90
C THR A 171 -0.96 20.94 -22.30
N ARG A 172 -2.07 21.46 -22.83
CA ARG A 172 -2.09 22.28 -24.04
C ARG A 172 -1.83 23.72 -23.65
#